data_AF-A0A5C8KV07-F1
#
_entry.id   AF-A0A5C8KV07-F1
#
_cell.length_a   1.000
_cell.length_b   1.000
_cell.length_c   1.000
_cell.angle_alpha   90.00
_cell.angle_beta   90.00
_cell.angle_gamma   90.00
#
_symmetry.space_group_name_H-M   'P 1'
#
loop_
_entity.id
_entity.type
_entity.pdbx_description
1 polymer ?
#
loop_
_entity_poly.entity_id
_entity_poly.type
_entity_poly.pdbx_seq_one_letter_code
_entity_poly.pdbx_strand_id
1 'polypeptide(L)'
;MREGAWMLGLAMLVAAGGLRAENPSRENVIFAYAQVLRADPVYERVLVTEQVERCDEGQIPRTRDRFSRATSDDAADRLVQRGCHLVEEDREVNRLAGYDVEYRYRGDVFISRVPEDPGDRVRIRIAVSPALDSSSR
;
A
#
# COMPACT_ATOMS: atom_id res chain seq x y z
N MET A 1 -3.88 43.22 -60.90
CA MET A 1 -4.53 44.27 -60.08
C MET A 1 -4.15 43.93 -58.64
N ARG A 2 -3.13 44.59 -58.07
CA ARG A 2 -3.26 45.81 -57.22
C ARG A 2 -3.98 45.43 -55.91
N GLU A 3 -3.49 45.57 -54.67
CA GLU A 3 -2.46 46.42 -53.99
C GLU A 3 -2.08 45.75 -52.63
N GLY A 4 -0.86 45.91 -52.09
CA GLY A 4 -0.48 46.96 -51.12
C GLY A 4 -0.56 46.43 -49.67
N ALA A 5 0.55 46.03 -49.02
CA ALA A 5 1.24 46.77 -47.92
C ALA A 5 0.26 47.46 -46.93
N TRP A 6 0.31 47.23 -45.61
CA TRP A 6 1.26 47.87 -44.68
C TRP A 6 1.56 47.03 -43.42
N MET A 7 2.79 47.19 -42.94
CA MET A 7 3.29 46.82 -41.61
C MET A 7 2.39 47.33 -40.48
N LEU A 8 2.35 46.59 -39.37
CA LEU A 8 2.78 47.07 -38.04
C LEU A 8 2.91 45.87 -37.10
N GLY A 9 4.16 45.58 -36.72
CA GLY A 9 4.48 44.57 -35.73
C GLY A 9 4.10 45.03 -34.33
N LEU A 10 3.49 44.14 -33.55
CA LEU A 10 3.39 44.27 -32.10
C LEU A 10 4.22 43.15 -31.49
N ALA A 11 5.43 43.49 -31.05
CA ALA A 11 6.23 42.63 -30.20
C ALA A 11 5.57 42.60 -28.81
N MET A 12 4.80 41.56 -28.52
CA MET A 12 4.41 41.26 -27.14
C MET A 12 5.65 40.75 -26.41
N LEU A 13 6.14 41.56 -25.46
CA LEU A 13 7.10 41.12 -24.46
C LEU A 13 6.51 39.91 -23.73
N VAL A 14 7.13 38.75 -23.91
CA VAL A 14 7.00 37.64 -22.97
C VAL A 14 7.62 38.15 -21.67
N ALA A 15 6.79 38.56 -20.72
CA ALA A 15 7.21 38.66 -19.34
C ALA A 15 7.58 37.23 -18.92
N ALA A 16 8.88 36.93 -18.95
CA ALA A 16 9.46 35.80 -18.27
C ALA A 16 9.20 36.02 -16.77
N GLY A 17 8.01 35.62 -16.32
CA GLY A 17 7.76 35.34 -14.93
C GLY A 17 8.76 34.27 -14.55
N GLY A 18 9.86 34.70 -13.94
CA GLY A 18 10.85 33.78 -13.41
C GLY A 18 10.12 32.81 -12.51
N LEU A 19 10.18 31.51 -12.85
CA LEU A 19 9.99 30.51 -11.83
C LEU A 19 11.03 30.85 -10.76
N ARG A 20 10.57 31.40 -9.64
CA ARG A 20 11.34 31.38 -8.41
C ARG A 20 11.53 29.90 -8.15
N ALA A 21 12.68 29.39 -8.56
CA ALA A 21 13.11 28.06 -8.18
C ALA A 21 13.11 28.09 -6.66
N GLU A 22 12.04 27.55 -6.08
CA GLU A 22 12.01 27.20 -4.68
C GLU A 22 13.18 26.24 -4.53
N ASN A 23 14.26 26.76 -3.95
CA ASN A 23 15.51 26.02 -3.78
C ASN A 23 15.10 24.74 -3.07
N PRO A 24 15.13 23.55 -3.72
CA PRO A 24 14.75 22.32 -3.06
C PRO A 24 15.71 22.26 -1.90
N SER A 25 15.18 22.46 -0.69
CA SER A 25 15.98 22.59 0.51
C SER A 25 16.96 21.43 0.46
N ARG A 26 18.26 21.74 0.33
CA ARG A 26 19.29 20.72 0.46
C ARG A 26 19.17 20.27 1.90
N GLU A 27 18.31 19.29 2.14
CA GLU A 27 18.10 18.74 3.46
C GLU A 27 19.42 18.09 3.82
N ASN A 28 20.08 18.64 4.84
CA ASN A 28 21.28 18.05 5.39
C ASN A 28 20.85 16.79 6.14
N VAL A 29 20.78 15.68 5.41
CA VAL A 29 20.33 14.40 5.95
C VAL A 29 21.47 13.43 6.08
N ILE A 30 21.51 12.76 7.23
CA ILE A 30 22.42 11.66 7.47
C ILE A 30 21.60 10.40 7.74
N PHE A 31 22.11 9.26 7.28
CA PHE A 31 21.56 7.97 7.59
C PHE A 31 22.37 7.33 8.72
N ALA A 32 21.68 6.68 9.64
CA ALA A 32 22.31 5.94 10.72
C ALA A 32 21.53 4.63 10.99
N TYR A 33 22.12 3.77 11.81
CA TYR A 33 21.45 2.56 12.30
C TYR A 33 21.24 2.66 13.80
N ALA A 34 19.99 2.49 14.22
CA ALA A 34 19.58 2.43 15.62
C ALA A 34 19.42 0.97 16.06
N GLN A 35 19.54 0.73 17.37
CA GLN A 35 19.28 -0.60 17.94
C GLN A 35 17.77 -0.75 18.18
N VAL A 36 17.19 -1.85 17.71
CA VAL A 36 15.79 -2.18 18.01
C VAL A 36 15.71 -2.71 19.45
N LEU A 37 14.75 -2.19 20.21
CA LEU A 37 14.44 -2.63 21.56
C LEU A 37 13.21 -3.54 21.59
N ARG A 38 12.20 -3.20 20.77
CA ARG A 38 10.95 -3.96 20.62
C ARG A 38 10.38 -3.78 19.22
N ALA A 39 9.80 -4.85 18.68
CA ALA A 39 9.05 -4.82 17.43
C ALA A 39 7.71 -5.56 17.63
N ASP A 40 6.63 -4.82 17.80
CA ASP A 40 5.30 -5.37 18.01
C ASP A 40 4.54 -5.42 16.68
N PRO A 41 4.06 -6.60 16.22
CA PRO A 41 3.33 -6.69 14.97
C PRO A 41 1.97 -6.00 15.07
N VAL A 42 1.62 -5.25 14.03
CA VAL A 42 0.34 -4.55 13.91
C VAL A 42 -0.50 -5.28 12.86
N TYR A 43 -1.65 -5.82 13.28
CA TYR A 43 -2.59 -6.48 12.38
C TYR A 43 -3.76 -5.56 12.03
N GLU A 44 -4.17 -5.58 10.77
CA GLU A 44 -5.36 -4.91 10.25
C GLU A 44 -6.44 -5.95 9.91
N ARG A 45 -7.69 -5.62 10.24
CA ARG A 45 -8.84 -6.44 9.90
C ARG A 45 -9.34 -6.08 8.51
N VAL A 46 -9.16 -6.99 7.57
CA VAL A 46 -9.59 -6.84 6.18
C VAL A 46 -10.76 -7.78 5.89
N LEU A 47 -11.75 -7.28 5.16
CA LEU A 47 -12.82 -8.11 4.62
C LEU A 47 -12.33 -8.75 3.33
N VAL A 48 -12.42 -10.08 3.26
CA VAL A 48 -12.07 -10.87 2.08
C VAL A 48 -13.32 -11.61 1.64
N THR A 49 -13.71 -11.40 0.38
CA THR A 49 -14.78 -12.15 -0.26
C THR A 49 -14.22 -13.45 -0.81
N GLU A 50 -14.70 -14.59 -0.31
CA GLU A 50 -14.28 -15.93 -0.74
C GLU A 50 -15.47 -16.66 -1.40
N GLN A 51 -15.19 -17.51 -2.40
CA GLN A 51 -16.19 -18.41 -2.94
C GLN A 51 -16.24 -19.71 -2.12
N VAL A 52 -17.35 -19.91 -1.43
CA VAL A 52 -17.56 -21.06 -0.54
C VAL A 52 -18.67 -21.94 -1.11
N GLU A 53 -18.48 -23.26 -1.08
CA GLU A 53 -19.55 -24.21 -1.42
C GLU A 53 -20.56 -24.27 -0.26
N ARG A 54 -21.81 -23.90 -0.54
CA ARG A 54 -22.93 -23.99 0.41
C ARG A 54 -23.92 -25.02 -0.09
N CYS A 55 -24.17 -26.03 0.73
CA CYS A 55 -25.16 -27.08 0.45
C CYS A 55 -26.43 -26.84 1.25
N ASP A 56 -27.57 -26.90 0.57
CA ASP A 56 -28.88 -26.78 1.23
C ASP A 56 -29.15 -28.03 2.07
N GLU A 57 -29.55 -27.84 3.33
CA GLU A 57 -29.84 -28.94 4.25
C GLU A 57 -31.18 -29.59 3.88
N GLY A 58 -31.15 -30.52 2.91
CA GLY A 58 -32.36 -31.20 2.49
C GLY A 58 -32.33 -31.82 1.10
N GLN A 59 -31.41 -32.74 0.84
CA GLN A 59 -31.66 -34.01 0.13
C GLN A 59 -30.33 -34.74 -0.08
N ILE A 60 -30.17 -35.89 0.59
CA ILE A 60 -29.17 -36.88 0.22
C ILE A 60 -29.89 -37.94 -0.62
N PRO A 61 -29.87 -37.91 -1.97
CA PRO A 61 -30.26 -39.05 -2.75
C PRO A 61 -29.23 -40.15 -2.49
N ARG A 62 -29.64 -41.22 -1.81
CA ARG A 62 -28.84 -42.44 -1.68
C ARG A 62 -28.78 -43.16 -3.02
N THR A 63 -28.05 -42.63 -4.00
CA THR A 63 -27.81 -43.38 -5.23
C THR A 63 -26.61 -44.29 -5.01
N ARG A 64 -26.89 -45.59 -4.97
CA ARG A 64 -25.88 -46.64 -5.14
C ARG A 64 -25.66 -46.75 -6.64
N ASP A 65 -24.69 -46.04 -7.22
CA ASP A 65 -24.24 -46.42 -8.56
C ASP A 65 -22.73 -46.24 -8.80
N ARG A 66 -22.12 -47.42 -8.95
CA ARG A 66 -21.11 -47.86 -9.91
C ARG A 66 -20.26 -46.75 -10.57
N PHE A 67 -18.97 -46.78 -10.20
CA PHE A 67 -17.82 -46.13 -10.83
C PHE A 67 -17.98 -45.81 -12.33
N SER A 68 -18.23 -44.53 -12.63
CA SER A 68 -17.95 -43.93 -13.94
C SER A 68 -16.87 -42.86 -13.75
N ARG A 69 -15.81 -42.94 -14.57
CA ARG A 69 -14.72 -41.96 -14.59
C ARG A 69 -15.29 -40.62 -15.02
N ALA A 70 -15.23 -39.63 -14.13
CA ALA A 70 -15.72 -38.28 -14.38
C ALA A 70 -14.71 -37.46 -15.17
N THR A 71 -15.22 -36.78 -16.18
CA THR A 71 -14.65 -35.61 -16.86
C THR A 71 -14.90 -34.35 -16.03
N SER A 72 -14.28 -33.23 -16.38
CA SER A 72 -14.44 -31.95 -15.66
C SER A 72 -15.87 -31.40 -15.67
N ASP A 73 -16.68 -31.71 -16.70
CA ASP A 73 -18.08 -31.31 -16.75
C ASP A 73 -18.96 -32.10 -15.75
N ASP A 74 -18.56 -33.31 -15.39
CA ASP A 74 -19.27 -34.14 -14.40
C ASP A 74 -19.11 -33.61 -12.95
N ALA A 75 -18.10 -32.77 -12.69
CA ALA A 75 -17.88 -32.22 -11.35
C ALA A 75 -18.92 -31.13 -11.00
N ALA A 76 -19.26 -30.28 -11.97
CA ALA A 76 -20.28 -29.25 -11.81
C ALA A 76 -21.69 -29.86 -11.67
N ASP A 77 -22.00 -30.88 -12.48
CA ASP A 77 -23.28 -31.59 -12.40
C ASP A 77 -23.46 -32.30 -11.04
N ARG A 78 -22.38 -32.89 -10.50
CA ARG A 78 -22.38 -33.48 -9.15
C ARG A 78 -22.59 -32.48 -8.03
N LEU A 79 -22.16 -31.22 -8.16
CA LEU A 79 -22.40 -30.19 -7.13
C LEU A 79 -23.89 -29.82 -7.10
N VAL A 80 -24.47 -29.56 -8.27
CA VAL A 80 -25.90 -29.25 -8.43
C VAL A 80 -26.77 -30.40 -7.93
N GLN A 81 -26.41 -31.64 -8.25
CA GLN A 81 -27.17 -32.83 -7.85
C GLN A 81 -27.15 -33.11 -6.34
N ARG A 82 -26.18 -32.53 -5.62
CA ARG A 82 -26.07 -32.57 -4.15
C ARG A 82 -26.72 -31.36 -3.45
N GLY A 83 -27.38 -30.47 -4.21
CA GLY A 83 -27.96 -29.24 -3.66
C GLY A 83 -26.91 -28.23 -3.19
N CYS A 84 -25.70 -28.28 -3.76
CA CYS A 84 -24.60 -27.40 -3.40
C CYS A 84 -24.38 -26.32 -4.46
N HIS A 85 -24.14 -25.08 -4.02
CA HIS A 85 -23.87 -23.94 -4.89
C HIS A 85 -22.72 -23.08 -4.34
N LEU A 86 -21.96 -22.44 -5.22
CA LEU A 86 -20.91 -21.50 -4.82
C LEU A 86 -21.56 -20.18 -4.43
N VAL A 87 -21.31 -19.73 -3.20
CA VAL A 87 -21.73 -18.42 -2.69
C VAL A 87 -20.51 -17.58 -2.40
N GLU A 88 -20.62 -16.28 -2.63
CA GLU A 88 -19.66 -15.30 -2.15
C GLU A 88 -19.96 -15.02 -0.67
N GLU A 89 -18.96 -15.21 0.18
CA GLU A 89 -19.06 -14.96 1.62
C GLU A 89 -17.93 -14.01 2.05
N ASP A 90 -18.30 -12.95 2.76
CA ASP A 90 -17.33 -12.01 3.33
C ASP A 90 -16.82 -12.53 4.67
N ARG A 91 -15.50 -12.67 4.77
CA ARG A 91 -14.81 -13.08 5.99
C ARG A 91 -13.85 -11.99 6.45
N GLU A 92 -13.88 -11.68 7.75
CA GLU A 92 -12.89 -10.82 8.39
C GLU A 92 -11.60 -11.61 8.65
N VAL A 93 -10.48 -11.13 8.10
CA VAL A 93 -9.17 -11.74 8.25
C VAL A 93 -8.19 -10.70 8.79
N ASN A 94 -7.35 -11.11 9.75
CA ASN A 94 -6.25 -10.28 10.23
C ASN A 94 -5.06 -10.37 9.26
N ARG A 95 -4.69 -9.26 8.62
CA ARG A 95 -3.51 -9.13 7.77
C ARG A 95 -2.43 -8.32 8.48
N LEU A 96 -1.17 -8.75 8.39
CA LEU A 96 -0.06 -7.96 8.92
C LEU A 96 0.04 -6.62 8.17
N ALA A 97 -0.10 -5.53 8.91
CA ALA A 97 -0.01 -4.17 8.38
C ALA A 97 1.40 -3.57 8.56
N GLY A 98 2.18 -4.07 9.53
CA GLY A 98 3.55 -3.65 9.78
C GLY A 98 3.97 -3.92 11.22
N TYR A 99 4.95 -3.16 11.69
CA TYR A 99 5.50 -3.27 13.03
C TYR A 99 5.59 -1.89 13.69
N ASP A 100 5.16 -1.80 14.94
CA ASP A 100 5.47 -0.68 15.81
C ASP A 100 6.83 -0.95 16.47
N VAL A 101 7.82 -0.13 16.13
CA VAL A 101 9.22 -0.36 16.46
C VAL A 101 9.68 0.67 17.46
N GLU A 102 10.09 0.19 18.63
CA GLU A 102 10.80 0.95 19.64
C GLU A 102 12.30 0.79 19.40
N TYR A 103 13.02 1.88 19.18
CA TYR A 103 14.46 1.86 18.89
C TYR A 103 15.23 2.92 19.67
N ARG A 104 16.49 2.60 19.97
CA ARG A 104 17.41 3.49 20.69
C ARG A 104 18.45 4.10 19.75
N TYR A 105 18.56 5.42 19.76
CA TYR A 105 19.63 6.14 19.07
C TYR A 105 20.27 7.16 20.01
N ARG A 106 21.61 7.06 20.18
CA ARG A 106 22.40 7.95 21.05
C ARG A 106 21.89 8.09 22.50
N GLY A 107 21.18 7.08 23.01
CA GLY A 107 20.65 7.04 24.37
C GLY A 107 19.15 7.33 24.46
N ASP A 108 18.59 8.02 23.47
CA ASP A 108 17.17 8.34 23.40
C ASP A 108 16.38 7.22 22.73
N VAL A 109 15.14 7.02 23.20
CA VAL A 109 14.21 6.03 22.67
C VAL A 109 13.17 6.73 21.81
N PHE A 110 12.95 6.17 20.63
CA PHE A 110 11.97 6.63 19.66
C PHE A 110 11.07 5.48 19.25
N ILE A 111 9.87 5.82 18.79
CA ILE A 111 8.90 4.87 18.26
C ILE A 111 8.57 5.26 16.83
N SER A 112 8.51 4.29 15.93
CA SER A 112 8.04 4.50 14.55
C SER A 112 7.38 3.24 13.99
N ARG A 113 6.50 3.42 13.01
CA ARG A 113 5.87 2.31 12.28
C ARG A 113 6.63 2.00 11.00
N VAL A 114 6.94 0.73 10.77
CA VAL A 114 7.61 0.24 9.55
C VAL A 114 6.78 -0.86 8.88
N PRO A 115 6.86 -1.02 7.55
CA PRO A 115 6.04 -2.00 6.82
C PRO A 115 6.58 -3.44 6.93
N GLU A 116 7.89 -3.59 7.14
CA GLU A 116 8.59 -4.87 7.16
C GLU A 116 9.23 -5.12 8.53
N ASP A 117 9.62 -6.36 8.81
CA ASP A 117 10.29 -6.71 10.07
C ASP A 117 11.63 -5.93 10.18
N PRO A 118 11.83 -5.14 11.25
CA PRO A 118 13.02 -4.31 11.40
C PRO A 118 14.30 -5.12 11.75
N GLY A 119 14.17 -6.37 12.17
CA GLY A 119 15.28 -7.15 12.75
C GLY A 119 15.91 -6.47 13.97
N ASP A 120 17.22 -6.66 14.16
CA ASP A 120 17.95 -6.13 15.33
C ASP A 120 18.30 -4.63 15.23
N ARG A 121 18.25 -4.07 14.01
CA ARG A 121 18.67 -2.67 13.75
C ARG A 121 17.84 -2.04 12.65
N VAL A 122 17.31 -0.85 12.93
CA VAL A 122 16.54 -0.06 11.96
C VAL A 122 17.39 1.06 11.36
N ARG A 123 17.25 1.27 10.04
CA ARG A 123 17.89 2.39 9.33
C ARG A 123 17.05 3.66 9.52
N ILE A 124 17.64 4.67 10.15
CA ILE A 124 16.96 5.95 10.43
C ILE A 124 17.49 7.08 9.54
N ARG A 125 16.61 8.04 9.22
CA ARG A 125 16.93 9.27 8.49
C ARG A 125 16.91 10.45 9.47
N ILE A 126 18.04 11.10 9.63
CA ILE A 126 18.21 12.22 10.56
C ILE A 126 18.32 13.50 9.73
N ALA A 127 17.37 14.41 9.90
CA ALA A 127 17.46 15.75 9.33
C ALA A 127 18.19 16.67 10.31
N VAL A 128 19.21 17.37 9.82
CA VAL A 128 20.02 18.29 10.63
C VAL A 128 19.75 19.72 10.18
N SER A 129 19.46 20.60 11.14
CA SER A 129 19.29 22.03 10.89
C SER A 129 20.13 22.82 11.88
N PRO A 130 20.80 23.90 11.43
CA PRO A 130 21.58 24.74 12.32
C PRO A 130 20.66 25.42 13.35
N ALA A 131 21.10 25.48 14.60
CA ALA A 131 20.47 26.34 15.59
C ALA A 131 20.89 27.78 15.31
N LEU A 132 19.97 28.60 14.81
CA LEU A 132 20.19 30.04 14.67
C LEU A 132 19.91 30.69 16.01
N ASP A 133 20.95 31.14 16.71
CA ASP A 133 20.81 31.97 17.89
C ASP A 133 20.49 33.41 17.46
N SER A 134 19.33 33.92 17.87
CA SER A 134 18.92 35.30 17.57
C SER A 134 19.63 36.35 18.45
N SER A 135 20.54 35.92 19.33
CA SER A 135 21.11 36.75 20.41
C SER A 135 22.59 37.10 20.24
N SER A 136 23.23 36.80 19.11
CA SER A 136 24.59 37.29 18.85
C SER A 136 24.56 38.72 18.26
N ARG A 137 24.34 39.71 19.12
CA ARG A 137 24.68 41.10 18.82
C ARG A 137 25.15 41.84 20.07
#